data_AF-A0A9D6X760-F1
#
_entry.id   AF-A0A9D6X760-F1
#
_cell.length_a   1.000
_cell.length_b   1.000
_cell.length_c   1.000
_cell.angle_alpha   90.00
_cell.angle_beta   90.00
_cell.angle_gamma   90.00
#
_symmetry.space_group_name_H-M   'P 1'
#
loop_
_entity.id
_entity.type
_entity.pdbx_description
1 polymer ?
#
loop_
_entity_poly.entity_id
_entity_poly.type
_entity_poly.pdbx_seq_one_letter_code
_entity_poly.pdbx_strand_id
1 'polypeptide(L)' 'MPRVLAIASILLFTSSLALAGDLTPKQQKMQDCNTEARAKGLRGDEQQKFMSACLSAKAPENKGAAQPGKKR' A
#
# COMPACT_ATOMS: atom_id res chain seq x y z
N MET A 1 -23.41 -16.73 20.95
CA MET A 1 -24.42 -16.76 19.86
C MET A 1 -24.98 -15.39 19.42
N PRO A 2 -24.93 -14.25 20.16
CA PRO A 2 -25.42 -12.97 19.61
C PRO A 2 -24.43 -12.28 18.66
N ARG A 3 -23.12 -12.59 18.78
CA ARG A 3 -22.07 -12.04 17.89
C ARG A 3 -22.09 -12.62 16.48
N VAL A 4 -22.62 -13.82 16.30
CA VAL A 4 -22.75 -14.47 14.98
C VAL A 4 -23.94 -13.90 14.21
N LEU A 5 -25.01 -13.52 14.90
CA LEU A 5 -26.20 -12.88 14.32
C LEU A 5 -25.93 -11.45 13.82
N ALA A 6 -25.02 -10.71 14.45
CA ALA A 6 -24.66 -9.35 14.01
C ALA A 6 -23.75 -9.32 12.75
N ILE A 7 -22.97 -10.38 12.51
CA ILE A 7 -22.04 -10.46 11.38
C ILE A 7 -22.78 -10.81 10.07
N ALA A 8 -23.90 -11.53 10.15
CA ALA A 8 -24.71 -11.90 8.99
C ALA A 8 -25.39 -10.70 8.29
N SER A 9 -25.67 -9.61 9.02
CA SER A 9 -26.32 -8.41 8.45
C SER A 9 -25.36 -7.49 7.69
N ILE A 10 -24.05 -7.59 7.94
CA ILE A 10 -23.03 -6.73 7.29
C ILE A 10 -22.73 -7.21 5.86
N LEU A 11 -23.02 -8.49 5.54
CA LEU A 11 -22.68 -9.11 4.26
C LEU A 11 -23.63 -8.77 3.10
N LEU A 12 -24.74 -8.04 3.34
CA LEU A 12 -25.70 -7.65 2.29
C LEU A 12 -25.58 -6.19 1.81
N PHE A 13 -24.61 -5.41 2.31
CA PHE A 13 -24.46 -3.98 1.94
C PHE A 13 -23.16 -3.60 1.22
N THR A 14 -22.26 -4.56 0.92
CA THR A 14 -20.94 -4.25 0.33
C THR A 14 -20.82 -4.73 -1.12
N SER A 15 -21.80 -4.40 -1.97
CA SER A 15 -21.62 -4.49 -3.42
C SER A 15 -21.89 -3.12 -4.05
N SER A 16 -20.90 -2.64 -4.80
CA SER A 16 -20.84 -1.37 -5.55
C SER A 16 -20.19 -0.18 -4.83
N LEU A 17 -18.85 -0.20 -4.73
CA LEU A 17 -18.00 0.93 -5.13
C LEU A 17 -16.53 0.48 -5.20
N ALA A 18 -16.14 -0.13 -6.32
CA ALA A 18 -14.73 -0.11 -6.71
C ALA A 18 -14.43 1.30 -7.24
N LEU A 19 -14.25 2.25 -6.32
CA LEU A 19 -13.69 3.56 -6.64
C LEU A 19 -12.22 3.33 -6.97
N ALA A 20 -11.93 3.10 -8.25
CA ALA A 20 -10.58 3.12 -8.79
C ALA A 20 -10.03 4.55 -8.66
N GLY A 21 -9.49 4.83 -7.48
CA GLY A 21 -8.79 6.08 -7.17
C GLY A 21 -7.34 5.98 -7.63
N ASP A 22 -6.90 7.00 -8.37
CA ASP A 22 -5.49 7.26 -8.65
C ASP A 22 -4.70 7.19 -7.34
N LEU A 23 -3.66 6.36 -7.32
CA LEU A 23 -2.80 6.21 -6.13
C LEU A 23 -2.17 7.56 -5.84
N THR A 24 -2.46 8.12 -4.67
CA THR A 24 -1.83 9.38 -4.28
C THR A 24 -0.31 9.20 -4.26
N PRO A 25 0.49 10.26 -4.52
CA PRO A 25 1.96 10.15 -4.55
C PRO A 25 2.55 9.60 -3.24
N LYS A 26 1.86 9.78 -2.11
CA LYS A 26 2.22 9.15 -0.83
C LYS A 26 2.02 7.63 -0.81
N GLN A 27 0.96 7.16 -1.45
CA GLN A 27 0.64 5.74 -1.54
C GLN A 27 1.59 5.01 -2.49
N GLN A 28 1.99 5.66 -3.59
CA GLN A 28 3.00 5.13 -4.51
C GLN A 28 4.35 4.99 -3.80
N LYS A 29 4.80 6.04 -3.09
CA LYS A 29 6.03 6.02 -2.31
C LYS A 29 6.05 4.91 -1.24
N MET A 30 4.93 4.66 -0.57
CA MET A 30 4.77 3.55 0.38
C MET A 30 5.00 2.18 -0.28
N GLN A 31 4.45 1.97 -1.48
CA GLN A 31 4.66 0.72 -2.23
C GLN A 31 6.12 0.54 -2.64
N ASP A 32 6.75 1.60 -3.12
CA ASP A 32 8.17 1.57 -3.53
C ASP A 32 9.06 1.22 -2.33
N CYS A 33 8.86 1.87 -1.18
CA CYS A 33 9.55 1.56 0.06
C CYS A 33 9.35 0.10 0.49
N ASN A 34 8.12 -0.44 0.36
CA ASN A 34 7.86 -1.83 0.73
C ASN A 34 8.59 -2.82 -0.20
N THR A 35 8.59 -2.51 -1.50
CA THR A 35 9.23 -3.32 -2.53
C THR A 35 10.74 -3.36 -2.32
N GLU A 36 11.34 -2.20 -2.05
CA GLU A 36 12.77 -2.11 -1.79
C GLU A 36 13.16 -2.82 -0.48
N ALA A 37 12.34 -2.70 0.57
CA ALA A 37 12.56 -3.42 1.82
C ALA A 37 12.57 -4.93 1.62
N ARG A 38 11.63 -5.46 0.82
CA ARG A 38 11.53 -6.88 0.47
C ARG A 38 12.70 -7.32 -0.41
N ALA A 39 13.09 -6.53 -1.40
CA ALA A 39 14.23 -6.80 -2.26
C ALA A 39 15.54 -6.87 -1.47
N LYS A 40 15.66 -6.07 -0.40
CA LYS A 40 16.77 -6.11 0.56
C LYS A 40 16.64 -7.21 1.62
N GLY A 41 15.54 -7.97 1.63
CA GLY A 41 15.31 -9.04 2.60
C GLY A 41 15.10 -8.55 4.04
N LEU A 42 14.82 -7.26 4.24
CA LEU A 42 14.69 -6.66 5.57
C LEU A 42 13.41 -7.16 6.25
N ARG A 43 13.53 -7.59 7.52
CA ARG A 43 12.42 -8.11 8.32
C ARG A 43 12.50 -7.61 9.75
N GLY A 44 11.35 -7.58 10.43
CA GLY A 44 11.27 -7.16 11.83
C GLY A 44 11.68 -5.69 12.01
N ASP A 45 12.57 -5.43 12.96
CA ASP A 45 13.01 -4.09 13.33
C ASP A 45 13.75 -3.36 12.19
N GLU A 46 14.52 -4.09 11.37
CA GLU A 46 15.23 -3.53 10.22
C GLU A 46 14.29 -3.01 9.13
N GLN A 47 13.16 -3.70 8.91
CA GLN A 47 12.15 -3.25 7.97
C GLN A 47 11.50 -1.94 8.44
N GLN A 48 11.20 -1.81 9.73
CA GLN A 48 10.62 -0.61 10.32
C GLN A 48 11.56 0.59 10.20
N LYS A 49 12.83 0.41 10.56
CA LYS A 49 13.86 1.46 10.42
C LYS A 49 14.01 1.90 8.98
N PHE A 50 14.06 0.95 8.04
CA PHE A 50 14.13 1.25 6.62
C PHE A 50 12.89 1.98 6.12
N MET A 51 11.70 1.57 6.54
CA MET A 51 10.45 2.19 6.10
C MET A 51 10.33 3.63 6.62
N SER A 52 10.71 3.91 7.88
CA SER A 52 10.77 5.28 8.41
C SER A 52 11.80 6.13 7.69
N ALA A 53 12.98 5.60 7.39
CA ALA A 53 14.00 6.31 6.62
C ALA A 53 13.52 6.62 5.18
N CYS A 54 12.93 5.63 4.50
CA CYS A 54 12.41 5.76 3.15
C CYS A 54 11.25 6.76 3.03
N LEU A 55 10.35 6.77 4.02
CA LEU A 55 9.23 7.71 4.07
C LEU A 55 9.69 9.13 4.45
N SER A 56 10.70 9.26 5.30
CA SER A 56 11.23 10.54 5.80
C SER A 56 12.17 11.24 4.82
N ALA A 57 12.83 10.50 3.92
CA ALA A 57 13.59 11.11 2.84
C ALA A 57 12.64 11.92 1.94
N LYS A 58 12.67 13.26 2.00
CA LYS A 58 12.10 14.08 0.93
C LYS A 58 12.78 13.62 -0.36
N ALA A 59 11.97 13.13 -1.30
CA ALA A 59 12.31 12.40 -2.52
C ALA A 59 13.81 12.33 -2.90
N PRO A 60 14.40 11.13 -3.09
CA PRO A 60 15.63 11.07 -3.87
C PRO A 60 15.28 11.40 -5.32
N GLU A 61 15.99 12.37 -5.88
CA GLU A 61 16.01 12.63 -7.32
C GLU A 61 16.50 11.37 -8.06
N ASN A 62 15.82 11.04 -9.16
CA ASN A 62 16.23 10.13 -10.23
C ASN A 62 16.39 8.63 -9.93
N LYS A 63 15.26 7.90 -10.04
CA LYS A 63 15.05 7.02 -11.22
C LYS A 63 13.67 7.30 -11.81
N GLY A 64 13.67 8.03 -12.93
CA GLY A 64 12.47 8.21 -13.73
C GLY A 64 11.98 6.90 -14.36
N ALA A 65 10.67 6.88 -14.61
CA ALA A 65 9.90 5.92 -15.39
C ALA A 65 9.56 4.58 -14.73
N ALA A 66 8.38 4.50 -14.10
CA ALA A 66 7.18 4.04 -14.81
C ALA A 66 5.98 4.01 -13.86
N GLN A 67 4.95 4.81 -14.16
CA GLN A 67 3.59 4.31 -13.93
C GLN A 67 3.45 3.08 -14.84
N PRO A 68 3.05 1.90 -14.36
CA PRO A 68 2.36 0.98 -15.23
C PRO A 68 0.96 1.56 -15.41
N GLY A 69 0.87 2.58 -16.28
CA GLY A 69 -0.34 2.86 -17.01
C GLY A 69 -0.71 1.57 -17.73
N LYS A 70 -1.80 0.97 -17.27
CA LYS A 70 -2.76 0.21 -18.06
C LYS A 70 -2.44 0.14 -19.58
N LYS A 71 -1.84 -0.98 -19.99
CA LYS A 71 -2.05 -1.69 -21.25
C LYS A 71 -1.97 -3.16 -20.82
N ARG A 72 -3.05 -3.92 -20.72
CA ARG A 72 -4.23 -4.04 -21.58
C ARG A 72 -5.36 -4.69 -20.77
#